data_AF-A0A833N091-F1
#
_entry.id   AF-A0A833N091-F1
#
_cell.length_a   1.000
_cell.length_b   1.000
_cell.length_c   1.000
_cell.angle_alpha   90.00
_cell.angle_beta   90.00
_cell.angle_gamma   90.00
#
_symmetry.space_group_name_H-M   'P 1'
#
loop_
_entity.id
_entity.type
_entity.pdbx_description
1 polymer ?
#
loop_
_entity_poly.entity_id
_entity_poly.type
_entity_poly.pdbx_seq_one_letter_code
_entity_poly.pdbx_strand_id
1 'polypeptide(L)' 'MSLGTFERLQAEMRLPEVEGLLGCRGAIDATATIPGLGTFETYLWTDRDSGATITLVFQNKRLRSKARRGLGAEAGRSG' A
#
# COMPACT_ATOMS: atom_id res chain seq x y z
N MET A 1 -9.94 5.18 4.89
CA MET A 1 -8.48 5.37 4.84
C MET A 1 -8.18 6.77 4.33
N SER A 2 -7.30 7.53 4.99
CA SER A 2 -7.01 8.92 4.59
C SER A 2 -5.68 9.05 3.83
N LEU A 3 -5.53 10.15 3.07
CA LEU A 3 -4.26 10.52 2.42
C LEU A 3 -3.11 10.63 3.44
N GLY A 4 -3.36 11.26 4.60
CA GLY A 4 -2.33 11.46 5.62
C GLY A 4 -1.77 10.14 6.17
N THR A 5 -2.59 9.10 6.29
CA THR A 5 -2.09 7.79 6.73
C THR A 5 -1.23 7.11 5.66
N PHE A 6 -1.58 7.26 4.37
CA PHE A 6 -0.79 6.73 3.26
C PHE A 6 0.59 7.41 3.13
N GLU A 7 0.67 8.71 3.40
CA GLU A 7 1.93 9.46 3.39
C GLU A 7 2.89 8.99 4.49
N ARG A 8 2.36 8.59 5.64
CA ARG A 8 3.14 8.06 6.78
C ARG A 8 3.75 6.68 6.54
N LEU A 9 3.35 5.96 5.49
CA LEU A 9 3.97 4.68 5.13
C LEU A 9 5.40 4.90 4.64
N GLN A 10 6.36 4.21 5.26
CA GLN A 10 7.79 4.31 4.96
C GLN A 10 8.36 2.96 4.53
N ALA A 11 9.44 3.01 3.74
CA ALA A 11 10.21 1.82 3.39
C ALA A 11 10.64 1.04 4.65
N GLU A 12 10.88 -0.25 4.51
CA GLU A 12 11.24 -1.19 5.58
C GLU A 12 10.17 -1.48 6.64
N MET A 13 9.03 -0.78 6.62
CA MET A 13 7.90 -1.13 7.50
C MET A 13 7.45 -2.58 7.25
N ARG A 14 7.09 -3.27 8.33
CA ARG A 14 6.50 -4.61 8.29
C ARG A 14 4.99 -4.51 8.12
N LEU A 15 4.37 -5.57 7.59
CA LEU A 15 2.92 -5.61 7.41
C LEU A 15 2.12 -5.23 8.67
N PRO A 16 2.43 -5.73 9.90
CA PRO A 16 1.67 -5.34 11.08
C PRO A 16 1.78 -3.84 11.44
N GLU A 17 2.92 -3.21 11.14
CA GLU A 17 3.11 -1.76 11.37
C GLU A 17 2.25 -0.96 10.39
N VAL A 18 2.22 -1.40 9.13
CA VAL A 18 1.37 -0.82 8.08
C VAL A 18 -0.12 -0.98 8.41
N GLU A 19 -0.55 -2.18 8.80
CA GLU A 19 -1.94 -2.45 9.18
C GLU A 19 -2.37 -1.65 10.42
N GLY A 20 -1.46 -1.49 11.39
CA GLY A 20 -1.68 -0.64 12.56
C GLY A 20 -1.84 0.84 12.19
N LEU A 21 -1.07 1.33 11.20
CA LEU A 21 -1.23 2.69 10.68
C LEU A 21 -2.54 2.87 9.91
N LEU A 22 -2.84 1.96 8.97
CA LEU A 22 -4.05 2.01 8.13
C LEU A 22 -5.34 1.72 8.91
N GLY A 23 -5.23 1.05 10.07
CA GLY A 23 -6.35 0.70 10.93
C GLY A 23 -7.15 -0.51 10.44
N CYS A 24 -6.70 -1.18 9.39
CA CYS A 24 -7.33 -2.37 8.85
C CYS A 24 -6.33 -3.29 8.16
N ARG A 25 -6.71 -4.57 8.05
CA ARG A 25 -5.89 -5.59 7.41
C ARG A 25 -5.90 -5.44 5.89
N GLY A 26 -4.74 -5.70 5.28
CA GLY A 26 -4.63 -5.80 3.83
C GLY A 26 -5.13 -7.17 3.37
N ALA A 27 -5.71 -7.22 2.18
CA ALA A 27 -5.94 -8.48 1.48
C ALA A 27 -4.67 -8.84 0.71
N ILE A 28 -4.21 -10.09 0.82
CA ILE A 28 -3.14 -10.58 -0.05
C ILE A 28 -3.69 -10.70 -1.47
N ASP A 29 -3.01 -10.07 -2.42
CA ASP A 29 -3.37 -10.06 -3.84
C ASP A 29 -2.50 -11.06 -4.61
N ALA A 30 -1.19 -11.06 -4.33
CA ALA A 30 -0.24 -11.95 -4.98
C ALA A 30 0.98 -12.25 -4.12
N THR A 31 1.58 -13.42 -4.34
CA THR A 31 2.89 -13.80 -3.81
C THR A 31 3.77 -14.31 -4.94
N ALA A 32 5.02 -13.88 -4.98
CA ALA A 32 6.02 -14.38 -5.90
C ALA A 32 7.34 -14.63 -5.16
N THR A 33 8.03 -15.72 -5.46
CA THR A 33 9.40 -15.94 -4.97
C THR A 33 10.33 -16.02 -6.15
N ILE A 34 11.34 -15.15 -6.17
CA ILE A 34 12.31 -15.07 -7.26
C ILE A 34 13.68 -15.51 -6.71
N PRO A 35 14.27 -16.59 -7.24
CA PRO A 35 15.59 -17.05 -6.82
C PRO A 35 16.63 -15.92 -6.88
N GLY A 36 17.42 -15.76 -5.82
CA GLY A 36 18.44 -14.71 -5.70
C GLY A 36 17.91 -13.30 -5.36
N LEU A 37 16.60 -13.04 -5.47
CA LEU A 37 16.00 -11.74 -5.14
C LEU A 37 15.08 -11.79 -3.91
N GLY A 38 14.49 -12.94 -3.60
CA GLY A 38 13.67 -13.17 -2.42
C GLY A 38 12.17 -13.26 -2.70
N THR A 39 11.37 -13.11 -1.66
CA THR A 39 9.91 -13.25 -1.70
C THR A 39 9.26 -11.87 -1.77
N PHE A 40 8.31 -11.72 -2.68
CA PHE A 40 7.49 -10.54 -2.88
C PHE A 40 6.04 -10.86 -2.54
N GLU A 41 5.41 -9.98 -1.78
CA GLU A 41 4.01 -10.09 -1.39
C GLU A 41 3.32 -8.76 -1.71
N THR A 42 2.28 -8.82 -2.55
CA THR A 42 1.46 -7.67 -2.90
C THR A 42 0.19 -7.71 -2.07
N TYR A 43 -0.10 -6.60 -1.40
CA TYR A 43 -1.31 -6.42 -0.60
C TYR A 43 -2.15 -5.27 -1.13
N LEU A 44 -3.46 -5.45 -1.05
CA LEU A 44 -4.48 -4.49 -1.47
C LEU A 44 -5.32 -4.06 -0.26
N TRP A 45 -5.53 -2.76 -0.14
CA TRP A 45 -6.57 -2.18 0.69
C TRP A 45 -7.56 -1.45 -0.18
N THR A 46 -8.85 -1.69 0.05
CA THR A 46 -9.94 -0.97 -0.62
C THR A 46 -10.76 -0.23 0.41
N ASP A 47 -10.89 1.07 0.21
CA ASP A 47 -11.78 1.92 0.99
C ASP A 47 -13.21 1.71 0.45
N ARG A 48 -14.12 1.20 1.29
CA ARG A 48 -15.48 0.87 0.84
C ARG A 48 -16.34 2.10 0.57
N ASP A 49 -16.01 3.24 1.18
CA ASP A 49 -16.81 4.46 1.10
C ASP A 49 -16.43 5.26 -0.15
N SER A 50 -15.14 5.31 -0.48
CA SER A 50 -14.61 6.07 -1.62
C SER A 50 -14.26 5.22 -2.84
N GLY A 51 -14.17 3.89 -2.70
CA GLY A 51 -13.65 3.00 -3.74
C GLY A 51 -12.15 3.17 -4.01
N ALA A 52 -11.45 3.99 -3.22
CA ALA A 52 -10.02 4.19 -3.37
C ALA A 52 -9.25 2.92 -2.99
N THR A 53 -8.17 2.67 -3.70
CA THR A 53 -7.31 1.50 -3.46
C THR A 53 -5.89 1.90 -3.12
N ILE A 54 -5.28 1.15 -2.21
CA ILE A 54 -3.85 1.21 -1.89
C ILE A 54 -3.26 -0.16 -2.21
N THR A 55 -2.19 -0.17 -3.01
CA THR A 55 -1.42 -1.38 -3.31
C THR A 55 -0.03 -1.22 -2.73
N LEU A 56 0.39 -2.16 -1.89
CA LEU A 56 1.71 -2.18 -1.28
C LEU A 56 2.44 -3.45 -1.67
N VAL A 57 3.74 -3.34 -1.94
CA VAL A 57 4.61 -4.49 -2.24
C VAL A 57 5.64 -4.61 -1.14
N PHE A 58 5.67 -5.78 -0.52
CA PHE A 58 6.67 -6.18 0.46
C PHE A 58 7.67 -7.11 -0.20
N GLN A 59 8.96 -6.88 0.02
CA GLN A 59 10.03 -7.83 -0.32
C GLN A 59 10.67 -8.31 0.96
N ASN A 60 10.76 -9.62 1.14
CA ASN A 60 11.28 -10.26 2.34
C ASN A 60 10.64 -9.65 3.61
N LYS A 61 9.31 -9.48 3.57
CA LYS A 61 8.47 -8.93 4.66
C LYS A 61 8.71 -7.44 4.99
N ARG A 62 9.37 -6.69 4.09
CA ARG A 62 9.70 -5.27 4.24
C ARG A 62 9.07 -4.46 3.12
N LEU A 63 8.40 -3.35 3.44
CA LEU A 63 7.77 -2.49 2.46
C LEU A 63 8.81 -1.93 1.49
N ARG A 64 8.59 -2.13 0.19
CA ARG A 64 9.45 -1.61 -0.89
C ARG A 64 8.74 -0.61 -1.79
N SER A 65 7.45 -0.81 -2.02
CA SER A 65 6.68 0.03 -2.94
C SER A 65 5.29 0.30 -2.40
N LYS A 66 4.78 1.50 -2.68
CA LYS A 66 3.41 1.92 -2.40
C LYS A 66 2.81 2.61 -3.61
N ALA A 67 1.58 2.25 -3.95
CA ALA A 67 0.78 2.88 -4.98
C ALA A 67 -0.63 3.10 -4.46
N ARG A 68 -1.30 4.11 -5.01
CA ARG A 68 -2.67 4.46 -4.63
C ARG A 68 -3.45 4.93 -5.85
N ARG A 69 -4.71 4.53 -5.93
CA ARG A 69 -5.64 4.91 -7.00
C ARG A 69 -6.95 5.40 -6.39
N GLY A 70 -7.59 6.39 -7.01
CA GLY A 70 -8.96 6.82 -6.64
C GLY A 70 -9.07 7.83 -5.49
N LEU A 71 -7.96 8.29 -4.91
CA LEU A 71 -7.96 9.44 -4.00
C LEU A 71 -7.53 10.68 -4.78
N GLY A 72 -8.47 11.61 -4.97
CA GLY A 72 -8.29 12.84 -5.72
C GLY A 72 -6.96 13.53 -5.42
N ALA A 73 -6.21 13.84 -6.48
CA ALA A 73 -5.50 15.09 -6.49
C ALA A 73 -6.59 16.18 -6.43
N GLU A 74 -6.51 17.11 -5.49
CA GLU A 74 -7.19 18.37 -5.71
C GLU A 74 -6.74 18.92 -7.07
N ALA A 75 -7.73 19.32 -7.86
CA ALA A 75 -7.67 20.35 -8.89
C ALA A 75 -6.26 20.79 -9.34
N GLY A 76 -5.67 20.05 -10.27
CA GLY A 76 -4.62 20.59 -11.14
C GLY A 76 -5.24 21.47 -12.23
N ARG A 77 -5.69 22.67 -11.85
CA ARG A 77 -5.98 23.76 -12.79
C ARG A 77 -4.64 24.26 -13.32
N SER A 78 -4.35 24.02 -14.60
CA SER A 78 -3.29 24.67 -15.39
C SER A 78 -3.57 24.28 -16.84
N GLY A 79 -3.80 25.15 -17.82
CA GLY A 79 -3.73 26.59 -17.96
C GLY A 79 -3.79 26.81 -19.46
#